data_AF-A0AAQ2DCA5-F1
#
_entry.id   AF-A0AAQ2DCA5-F1
#
_cell.length_a   1.000
_cell.length_b   1.000
_cell.length_c   1.000
_cell.angle_alpha   90.00
_cell.angle_beta   90.00
_cell.angle_gamma   90.00
#
_symmetry.space_group_name_H-M   'P 1'
#
loop_
_entity.id
_entity.type
_entity.pdbx_description
1 polymer ?
#
loop_
_entity_poly.entity_id
_entity_poly.type
_entity_poly.pdbx_seq_one_letter_code
_entity_poly.pdbx_strand_id
1 'polypeptide(L)'
;MANPNVTNAVFAFGSIETDVKGTISGNYLDLTSYSTSSTSISFNVLGGYNFSFRHNDGLSGARNIFISLRYPLDPSPLRYSETIVIDRTDPRPYEFETTTSSIIAVTQISNFVYRYDLKDYKFSGKAQHTNDTRELTCNGFFVVQGLTWPI
;
A
#
# COMPACT_ATOMS: atom_id res chain seq x y z
N MET A 1 -5.23 19.76 -8.19
CA MET A 1 -5.39 21.05 -7.50
C MET A 1 -5.56 20.77 -6.02
N ALA A 2 -4.71 21.36 -5.16
CA ALA A 2 -4.81 21.23 -3.71
C ALA A 2 -6.08 21.98 -3.22
N ASN A 3 -6.81 21.37 -2.28
CA ASN A 3 -7.98 22.00 -1.67
C ASN A 3 -7.51 23.12 -0.73
N PRO A 4 -7.95 24.39 -0.93
CA PRO A 4 -7.48 25.54 -0.16
C PRO A 4 -7.86 25.50 1.33
N ASN A 5 -8.66 24.53 1.78
CA ASN A 5 -9.08 24.37 3.18
C ASN A 5 -8.24 23.34 3.97
N VAL A 6 -7.15 22.81 3.39
CA VAL A 6 -6.27 21.86 4.11
C VAL A 6 -5.13 22.65 4.76
N THR A 7 -5.24 22.87 6.06
CA THR A 7 -4.26 23.64 6.87
C THR A 7 -2.88 23.01 6.96
N ASN A 8 -2.72 21.74 6.57
CA ASN A 8 -1.46 21.01 6.65
C ASN A 8 -1.16 20.26 5.33
N ALA A 9 0.02 20.47 4.75
CA ALA A 9 0.56 19.59 3.72
C ALA A 9 1.14 18.31 4.36
N VAL A 10 1.32 17.25 3.58
CA VAL A 10 1.96 16.01 4.05
C VAL A 10 3.06 15.60 3.09
N PHE A 11 4.21 15.30 3.67
CA PHE A 11 5.33 14.67 2.99
C PHE A 11 5.44 13.22 3.45
N ALA A 12 5.69 12.30 2.54
CA ALA A 12 5.96 10.91 2.89
C ALA A 12 7.01 10.30 1.97
N PHE A 13 7.83 9.42 2.54
CA PHE A 13 8.87 8.69 1.84
C PHE A 13 9.08 7.34 2.51
N GLY A 14 9.57 6.36 1.77
CA GLY A 14 9.79 5.02 2.30
C GLY A 14 10.14 4.03 1.21
N SER A 15 10.43 2.81 1.64
CA SER A 15 10.58 1.68 0.74
C SER A 15 10.03 0.44 1.40
N ILE A 16 9.29 -0.36 0.65
CA ILE A 16 8.75 -1.65 1.08
C ILE A 16 9.22 -2.70 0.07
N GLU A 17 9.99 -3.66 0.57
CA GLU A 17 10.27 -4.92 -0.09
C GLU A 17 9.12 -5.88 0.18
N THR A 18 8.68 -6.59 -0.85
CA THR A 18 7.50 -7.45 -0.79
C THR A 18 7.78 -8.75 -1.51
N ASP A 19 7.66 -9.85 -0.77
CA ASP A 19 7.62 -11.20 -1.31
C ASP A 19 6.16 -11.59 -1.52
N VAL A 20 5.84 -12.09 -2.71
CA VAL A 20 4.49 -12.53 -3.04
C VAL A 20 4.49 -13.99 -3.45
N LYS A 21 3.63 -14.74 -2.78
CA LYS A 21 3.31 -16.12 -3.07
C LYS A 21 1.81 -16.24 -3.27
N GLY A 22 1.33 -17.35 -3.80
CA GLY A 22 -0.11 -17.56 -3.87
C GLY A 22 -0.51 -18.62 -4.86
N THR A 23 -1.78 -18.58 -5.25
CA THR A 23 -2.31 -19.49 -6.26
C THR A 23 -2.79 -18.74 -7.49
N ILE A 24 -2.59 -19.35 -8.66
CA ILE A 24 -3.22 -18.92 -9.92
C ILE A 24 -3.92 -20.14 -10.50
N SER A 25 -5.25 -20.03 -10.70
CA SER A 25 -6.08 -21.14 -11.17
C SER A 25 -5.90 -22.42 -10.34
N GLY A 26 -5.76 -22.27 -9.02
CA GLY A 26 -5.61 -23.39 -8.07
C GLY A 26 -4.21 -23.98 -7.94
N ASN A 27 -3.22 -23.52 -8.71
CA ASN A 27 -1.83 -23.98 -8.60
C ASN A 27 -1.00 -23.02 -7.74
N TYR A 28 -0.27 -23.54 -6.76
CA TYR A 28 0.62 -22.75 -5.91
C TYR A 28 1.87 -22.29 -6.67
N LEU A 29 2.26 -21.02 -6.50
CA LEU A 29 3.38 -20.38 -7.16
C LEU A 29 4.09 -19.39 -6.21
N ASP A 30 5.42 -19.46 -6.18
CA ASP A 30 6.26 -18.34 -5.74
C ASP A 30 6.29 -17.34 -6.89
N LEU A 31 5.58 -16.22 -6.74
CA LEU A 31 5.28 -15.35 -7.87
C LEU A 31 6.46 -14.42 -8.15
N THR A 32 7.00 -13.76 -7.13
CA THR A 32 7.95 -12.64 -7.32
C THR A 32 8.39 -12.04 -5.98
N SER A 33 9.52 -11.33 -6.00
CA SER A 33 9.89 -10.34 -4.99
C SER A 33 10.10 -9.00 -5.67
N TYR A 34 9.67 -7.91 -5.05
CA TYR A 34 9.87 -6.57 -5.60
C TYR A 34 9.98 -5.52 -4.50
N SER A 35 10.58 -4.38 -4.85
CA SER A 35 10.66 -3.21 -3.99
C SER A 35 9.79 -2.09 -4.54
N THR A 36 9.12 -1.37 -3.64
CA THR A 36 8.31 -0.20 -3.94
C THR A 36 8.88 1.00 -3.20
N SER A 37 9.23 2.05 -3.94
CA SER A 37 9.73 3.33 -3.38
C SER A 37 8.88 4.54 -3.78
N SER A 38 7.96 4.35 -4.72
CA SER A 38 7.07 5.41 -5.21
C SER A 38 5.82 5.49 -4.35
N THR A 39 5.71 6.57 -3.57
CA THR A 39 4.55 6.87 -2.73
C THR A 39 3.66 7.89 -3.44
N SER A 40 2.45 7.50 -3.83
CA SER A 40 1.40 8.46 -4.20
C SER A 40 0.48 8.70 -3.00
N ILE A 41 0.22 9.98 -2.71
CA ILE A 41 -0.56 10.44 -1.56
C ILE A 41 -1.85 11.09 -2.06
N SER A 42 -3.00 10.69 -1.51
CA SER A 42 -4.27 11.40 -1.71
C SER A 42 -4.96 11.66 -0.38
N PHE A 43 -5.72 12.75 -0.30
CA PHE A 43 -6.49 13.10 0.89
C PHE A 43 -7.98 12.90 0.64
N ASN A 44 -8.66 12.27 1.60
CA ASN A 44 -10.10 12.17 1.67
C ASN A 44 -10.58 12.80 2.98
N VAL A 45 -11.46 13.81 2.88
CA VAL A 45 -12.02 14.55 4.02
C VAL A 45 -12.66 13.63 5.06
N LEU A 46 -13.25 12.50 4.65
CA LEU A 46 -13.90 11.52 5.52
C LEU A 46 -12.99 10.33 5.89
N GLY A 47 -11.84 10.19 5.23
CA GLY A 47 -11.03 8.96 5.24
C GLY A 47 -9.56 9.15 5.61
N GLY A 48 -9.09 10.39 5.79
CA GLY A 48 -7.69 10.70 6.08
C GLY A 48 -6.79 10.65 4.83
N TYR A 49 -5.54 10.23 5.01
CA TYR A 49 -4.56 10.13 3.94
C TYR A 49 -4.49 8.70 3.40
N ASN A 50 -4.51 8.54 2.08
CA ASN A 50 -4.26 7.27 1.41
C ASN A 50 -2.89 7.30 0.77
N PHE A 51 -2.10 6.28 1.05
CA PHE A 51 -0.78 6.07 0.45
C PHE A 51 -0.86 4.83 -0.44
N SER A 52 -0.20 4.92 -1.58
CA SER A 52 -0.01 3.79 -2.48
C SER A 52 1.48 3.64 -2.79
N PHE A 53 1.99 2.43 -2.58
CA PHE A 53 3.34 2.01 -2.91
C PHE A 53 3.27 1.18 -4.18
N ARG A 54 3.86 1.70 -5.26
CA ARG A 54 3.63 1.19 -6.61
C ARG A 54 4.89 0.57 -7.20
N HIS A 55 4.70 -0.49 -7.97
CA HIS A 55 5.71 -1.16 -8.77
C HIS A 55 5.20 -1.34 -10.20
N ASN A 56 6.06 -1.10 -11.20
CA ASN A 56 5.72 -1.18 -12.63
C ASN A 56 4.47 -0.36 -13.01
N ASP A 57 4.32 0.86 -12.48
CA ASP A 57 3.17 1.71 -12.75
C ASP A 57 3.00 1.99 -14.26
N GLY A 58 1.77 1.89 -14.75
CA GLY A 58 1.45 2.01 -16.18
C GLY A 58 1.94 0.86 -17.08
N LEU A 59 2.55 -0.19 -16.53
CA LEU A 59 3.03 -1.35 -17.28
C LEU A 59 2.24 -2.63 -16.93
N SER A 60 2.37 -3.65 -17.77
CA SER A 60 1.85 -4.99 -17.46
C SER A 60 2.51 -5.53 -16.19
N GLY A 61 1.72 -6.09 -15.27
CA GLY A 61 2.24 -6.55 -13.99
C GLY A 61 2.46 -5.41 -12.98
N ALA A 62 1.77 -4.27 -13.15
CA ALA A 62 1.71 -3.23 -12.13
C ALA A 62 1.20 -3.81 -10.80
N ARG A 63 1.82 -3.46 -9.69
CA ARG A 63 1.44 -3.90 -8.34
C ARG A 63 1.34 -2.71 -7.42
N ASN A 64 0.32 -2.70 -6.59
CA ASN A 64 0.06 -1.61 -5.67
C ASN A 64 -0.27 -2.14 -4.28
N ILE A 65 0.48 -1.66 -3.28
CA ILE A 65 0.14 -1.80 -1.86
C ILE A 65 -0.47 -0.49 -1.40
N PHE A 66 -1.62 -0.56 -0.74
CA PHE A 66 -2.33 0.61 -0.23
C PHE A 66 -2.42 0.59 1.28
N ILE A 67 -2.37 1.78 1.86
CA ILE A 67 -2.65 2.00 3.28
C ILE A 67 -3.41 3.31 3.46
N SER A 68 -4.39 3.30 4.36
CA SER A 68 -5.12 4.49 4.78
C SER A 68 -4.74 4.86 6.20
N LEU A 69 -4.33 6.11 6.40
CA LEU A 69 -4.04 6.69 7.70
C LEU A 69 -5.19 7.63 8.09
N ARG A 70 -6.09 7.11 8.93
CA ARG A 70 -7.15 7.92 9.56
C ARG A 70 -6.63 8.63 10.80
N TYR A 71 -5.85 7.90 11.60
CA TYR A 71 -5.12 8.44 12.75
C TYR A 71 -3.64 8.06 12.60
N PRO A 72 -2.69 8.96 12.93
CA PRO A 72 -1.27 8.68 12.75
C PRO A 72 -0.79 7.43 13.50
N LEU A 73 -1.37 7.14 14.67
CA LEU A 73 -1.00 6.01 15.52
C LEU A 73 -1.86 4.75 15.32
N ASP A 74 -2.86 4.81 14.44
CA ASP A 74 -3.76 3.69 14.16
C ASP A 74 -3.94 3.53 12.63
N PRO A 75 -2.89 3.02 11.95
CA PRO A 75 -2.92 2.79 10.52
C PRO A 75 -3.89 1.66 10.15
N SER A 76 -4.56 1.77 9.01
CA SER A 76 -5.33 0.63 8.50
C SER A 76 -4.42 -0.55 8.14
N PRO A 77 -4.96 -1.78 8.12
CA PRO A 77 -4.34 -2.90 7.42
C PRO A 77 -3.92 -2.54 5.98
N LEU A 78 -2.84 -3.18 5.50
CA LEU A 78 -2.44 -3.07 4.10
C LEU A 78 -3.47 -3.73 3.18
N ARG A 79 -3.66 -3.12 1.99
CA ARG A 79 -4.44 -3.68 0.88
C ARG A 79 -3.54 -3.88 -0.33
N TYR A 80 -3.99 -4.73 -1.27
CA TYR A 80 -3.18 -5.11 -2.42
C TYR A 80 -4.01 -5.24 -3.70
N SER A 81 -3.43 -4.79 -4.82
CA SER A 81 -3.93 -5.07 -6.16
C SER A 81 -2.81 -5.28 -7.16
N GLU A 82 -3.10 -6.03 -8.22
CA GLU A 82 -2.21 -6.33 -9.33
C GLU A 82 -2.90 -5.97 -10.64
N THR A 83 -2.19 -5.54 -11.68
CA THR A 83 -2.74 -5.49 -13.03
C THR A 83 -2.22 -6.66 -13.83
N ILE A 84 -3.11 -7.62 -14.11
CA ILE A 84 -2.78 -8.79 -14.92
C ILE A 84 -3.32 -8.53 -16.33
N VAL A 85 -2.43 -8.45 -17.31
CA VAL A 85 -2.82 -8.30 -18.71
C VAL A 85 -3.11 -9.69 -19.27
N ILE A 86 -4.37 -10.12 -19.18
CA ILE A 86 -4.85 -11.36 -19.82
C ILE A 86 -5.21 -11.09 -21.28
N ASP A 87 -5.76 -9.90 -21.56
CA ASP A 87 -6.02 -9.35 -22.90
C ASP A 87 -5.50 -7.91 -22.95
N ARG A 88 -4.88 -7.51 -24.07
CA ARG A 88 -4.25 -6.20 -24.26
C ARG A 88 -5.25 -5.04 -24.33
N THR A 89 -6.55 -5.33 -24.43
CA THR A 89 -7.60 -4.33 -24.70
C THR A 89 -8.23 -3.70 -23.45
N ASP A 90 -8.19 -4.35 -22.29
CA ASP A 90 -8.77 -3.80 -21.04
C ASP A 90 -8.00 -4.32 -19.79
N PRO A 91 -6.82 -3.75 -19.49
CA PRO A 91 -6.08 -4.08 -18.28
C PRO A 91 -6.82 -3.51 -17.06
N ARG A 92 -7.66 -4.33 -16.44
CA ARG A 92 -8.32 -3.98 -15.16
C ARG A 92 -7.47 -4.37 -13.97
N PRO A 93 -7.51 -3.61 -12.87
CA PRO A 93 -6.91 -4.02 -11.62
C PRO A 93 -7.60 -5.29 -11.10
N TYR A 94 -6.77 -6.25 -10.76
CA TYR A 94 -7.10 -7.47 -10.06
C TYR A 94 -6.96 -7.22 -8.57
N GLU A 95 -8.10 -7.02 -7.92
CA GLU A 95 -8.18 -6.64 -6.52
C GLU A 95 -8.33 -7.85 -5.60
N PHE A 96 -7.71 -7.75 -4.44
CA PHE A 96 -7.73 -8.77 -3.41
C PHE A 96 -8.43 -8.22 -2.16
N GLU A 97 -9.37 -8.98 -1.62
CA GLU A 97 -9.83 -8.78 -0.26
C GLU A 97 -8.74 -9.25 0.69
N THR A 98 -8.12 -8.31 1.40
CA THR A 98 -6.98 -8.61 2.27
C THR A 98 -7.39 -8.83 3.71
N THR A 99 -6.75 -9.81 4.34
CA THR A 99 -6.83 -10.08 5.77
C THR A 99 -5.43 -10.16 6.34
N THR A 100 -5.25 -9.69 7.57
CA THR A 100 -3.95 -9.64 8.22
C THR A 100 -4.11 -9.94 9.71
N SER A 101 -3.11 -10.60 10.29
CA SER A 101 -2.91 -10.66 11.74
C SER A 101 -1.69 -9.84 12.18
N SER A 102 -0.94 -9.29 11.22
CA SER A 102 0.21 -8.43 11.50
C SER A 102 -0.23 -7.01 11.83
N ILE A 103 0.50 -6.40 12.75
CA ILE A 103 0.32 -5.01 13.16
C ILE A 103 1.48 -4.20 12.59
N ILE A 104 1.17 -3.00 12.08
CA ILE A 104 2.19 -2.06 11.64
C ILE A 104 2.75 -1.36 12.88
N ALA A 105 4.05 -1.46 13.12
CA ALA A 105 4.67 -0.80 14.26
C ALA A 105 4.79 0.70 13.96
N VAL A 106 4.20 1.53 14.82
CA VAL A 106 4.22 2.99 14.64
C VAL A 106 5.05 3.64 15.74
N THR A 107 6.02 4.45 15.33
CA THR A 107 6.85 5.26 16.22
C THR A 107 6.70 6.73 15.88
N GLN A 108 6.34 7.56 16.86
CA GLN A 108 6.41 9.01 16.71
C GLN A 108 7.86 9.45 16.96
N ILE A 109 8.54 9.94 15.93
CA ILE A 109 9.94 10.39 16.01
C ILE A 109 10.02 11.79 16.63
N SER A 110 9.11 12.68 16.22
CA SER A 110 8.99 14.04 16.73
C SER A 110 7.56 14.55 16.52
N ASN A 111 7.28 15.81 16.86
CA ASN A 111 5.99 16.41 16.56
C ASN A 111 5.71 16.35 15.05
N PHE A 112 4.57 15.74 14.71
CA PHE A 112 4.10 15.53 13.33
C PHE A 112 4.97 14.63 12.43
N VAL A 113 5.96 13.91 12.98
CA VAL A 113 6.77 12.93 12.23
C VAL A 113 6.55 11.53 12.79
N TYR A 114 6.01 10.65 11.95
CA TYR A 114 5.67 9.28 12.29
C TYR A 114 6.38 8.32 11.36
N ARG A 115 6.96 7.26 11.92
CA ARG A 115 7.55 6.15 11.19
C ARG A 115 6.70 4.91 11.37
N TYR A 116 6.46 4.22 10.26
CA TYR A 116 5.70 2.99 10.17
C TYR A 116 6.65 1.91 9.70
N ASP A 117 6.95 0.96 10.59
CA ASP A 117 7.84 -0.16 10.31
C ASP A 117 7.03 -1.41 9.99
N LEU A 118 7.39 -2.02 8.87
CA LEU A 118 6.87 -3.30 8.39
C LEU A 118 8.01 -4.30 8.57
N LYS A 119 7.95 -5.10 9.64
CA LYS A 119 8.91 -6.17 9.89
C LYS A 119 8.17 -7.49 9.85
N ASP A 120 8.49 -8.32 8.85
CA ASP A 120 7.79 -9.57 8.58
C ASP A 120 6.27 -9.38 8.58
N TYR A 121 5.80 -8.27 8.02
CA TYR A 121 4.37 -7.94 8.01
C TYR A 121 3.67 -8.85 6.99
N LYS A 122 2.83 -9.75 7.50
CA LYS A 122 2.16 -10.78 6.70
C LYS A 122 0.69 -10.47 6.54
N PHE A 123 0.22 -10.57 5.31
CA PHE A 123 -1.19 -10.52 5.01
C PHE A 123 -1.51 -11.41 3.82
N SER A 124 -2.73 -11.92 3.78
CA SER A 124 -3.23 -12.73 2.68
C SER A 124 -4.33 -11.98 1.95
N GLY A 125 -4.50 -12.29 0.67
CA GLY A 125 -5.52 -11.73 -0.18
C GLY A 125 -6.24 -12.83 -0.95
N LYS A 126 -7.57 -12.73 -1.07
CA LYS A 126 -8.36 -13.53 -2.01
C LYS A 126 -8.85 -12.62 -3.13
N ALA A 127 -8.66 -13.02 -4.38
CA ALA A 127 -9.15 -12.26 -5.52
C ALA A 127 -10.68 -12.13 -5.45
N GLN A 128 -11.21 -10.93 -5.71
CA GLN A 128 -12.66 -10.67 -5.59
C GLN A 128 -13.51 -11.50 -6.56
N HIS A 129 -12.96 -11.85 -7.73
CA HIS A 129 -13.72 -12.45 -8.83
C HIS A 129 -13.27 -13.87 -9.20
N THR A 130 -12.30 -14.44 -8.49
CA THR A 130 -11.80 -15.80 -8.72
C THR A 130 -11.46 -16.50 -7.40
N ASN A 131 -10.89 -17.70 -7.49
CA ASN A 131 -10.34 -18.42 -6.34
C ASN A 131 -8.84 -18.20 -6.14
N ASP A 132 -8.24 -17.27 -6.88
CA ASP A 132 -6.81 -16.99 -6.75
C ASP A 132 -6.51 -16.33 -5.41
N THR A 133 -5.38 -16.71 -4.83
CA THR A 133 -4.92 -16.19 -3.54
C THR A 133 -3.56 -15.54 -3.67
N ARG A 134 -3.26 -14.65 -2.72
CA ARG A 134 -1.94 -14.07 -2.50
C ARG A 134 -1.59 -14.17 -1.02
N GLU A 135 -0.34 -14.45 -0.74
CA GLU A 135 0.29 -14.36 0.56
C GLU A 135 1.46 -13.40 0.39
N LEU A 136 1.43 -12.29 1.12
CA LEU A 136 2.43 -11.24 1.02
C LEU A 136 3.19 -11.15 2.34
N THR A 137 4.51 -11.05 2.24
CA THR A 137 5.38 -10.66 3.36
C THR A 137 6.08 -9.36 2.99
N CYS A 138 5.83 -8.32 3.78
CA CYS A 138 6.40 -6.99 3.57
C CYS A 138 7.47 -6.68 4.62
N ASN A 139 8.58 -6.16 4.14
CA ASN A 139 9.71 -5.68 4.94
C ASN A 139 10.11 -4.27 4.52
N GLY A 140 10.34 -3.39 5.49
CA GLY A 140 10.78 -2.03 5.22
C GLY A 140 10.09 -1.02 6.13
N PHE A 141 10.00 0.22 5.65
CA PHE A 141 9.40 1.30 6.41
C PHE A 141 8.92 2.43 5.51
N PHE A 142 8.04 3.25 6.06
CA PHE A 142 7.77 4.58 5.52
C PHE A 142 7.61 5.60 6.63
N VAL A 143 7.89 6.85 6.30
CA VAL A 143 7.82 7.99 7.20
C VAL A 143 6.81 8.98 6.63
N VAL A 144 5.98 9.53 7.51
CA VAL A 144 5.02 10.57 7.21
C VAL A 144 5.33 11.79 8.08
N GLN A 145 5.48 12.94 7.44
CA GLN A 145 5.69 14.23 8.06
C GLN A 145 4.52 15.16 7.72
N GLY A 146 3.82 15.64 8.75
CA GLY A 146 2.91 16.77 8.62
C GLY A 146 3.69 18.07 8.47
N LEU A 147 3.29 18.89 7.51
CA LEU A 147 3.84 20.22 7.24
C LEU A 147 2.73 21.24 7.46
N THR A 148 2.96 22.23 8.31
CA THR A 148 2.08 23.40 8.39
C THR A 148 2.36 24.32 7.21
N TRP A 149 1.33 24.86 6.55
CA TRP A 149 1.55 25.93 5.58
C TRP A 149 2.25 27.11 6.27
N PRO A 150 3.23 27.77 5.62
CA PRO A 150 3.71 29.05 6.11
C PRO A 150 2.51 30.01 6.18
N ILE A 151 2.29 30.57 7.37
CA ILE A 151 1.30 31.63 7.63
C ILE A 151 1.84 32.94 7.05
#